data_AF-A0A533S2L9-F1
#
_entry.id   AF-A0A533S2L9-F1
#
_cell.length_a   1.000
_cell.length_b   1.000
_cell.length_c   1.000
_cell.angle_alpha   90.00
_cell.angle_beta   90.00
_cell.angle_gamma   90.00
#
_symmetry.space_group_name_H-M   'P 1'
#
loop_
_entity.id
_entity.type
_entity.pdbx_description
1 polymer ?
#
loop_
_entity_poly.entity_id
_entity_poly.type
_entity_poly.pdbx_seq_one_letter_code
_entity_poly.pdbx_strand_id
1 'polypeptide(L)' 'MVTSICRQVYRRFPDLEGRAPKVKSQGEGQVLLIFSARVTSASGHAIEKTVRVVASNAGKILKMSESR' A
#
# COMPACT_ATOMS: atom_id res chain seq x y z
N MET A 1 4.56 10.81 9.08
CA MET A 1 5.35 9.95 8.16
C MET A 1 4.46 8.92 7.45
N VAL A 2 3.87 7.95 8.16
CA VAL A 2 3.00 6.93 7.53
C VAL A 2 1.84 7.56 6.75
N THR A 3 1.25 8.65 7.26
CA THR A 3 0.16 9.39 6.60
C THR A 3 0.56 10.00 5.26
N SER A 4 1.79 10.50 5.10
CA SER A 4 2.25 11.07 3.83
C SER A 4 2.55 9.98 2.79
N ILE A 5 3.04 8.83 3.24
CA ILE A 5 3.16 7.63 2.39
C ILE A 5 1.78 7.17 1.95
N CYS A 6 0.81 7.08 2.88
CA CYS A 6 -0.56 6.67 2.56
C CYS A 6 -1.20 7.59 1.51
N ARG A 7 -1.07 8.91 1.62
CA ARG A 7 -1.57 9.85 0.60
C ARG A 7 -0.94 9.59 -0.77
N GLN A 8 0.36 9.33 -0.85
CA GLN A 8 1.02 9.00 -2.12
C GLN A 8 0.51 7.67 -2.70
N VAL A 9 0.26 6.68 -1.85
CA VAL A 9 -0.30 5.38 -2.26
C VAL A 9 -1.72 5.56 -2.79
N TYR A 10 -2.58 6.30 -2.10
CA TYR A 10 -3.98 6.52 -2.54
C TYR A 10 -4.07 7.23 -3.87
N ARG A 11 -3.17 8.20 -4.15
CA ARG A 11 -3.10 8.86 -5.46
C ARG A 11 -2.81 7.90 -6.61
N ARG A 12 -2.09 6.80 -6.35
CA ARG A 12 -1.77 5.77 -7.35
C ARG A 12 -2.75 4.60 -7.35
N PHE A 13 -3.36 4.32 -6.20
CA PHE A 13 -4.31 3.24 -5.98
C PHE A 13 -5.55 3.77 -5.25
N PRO A 14 -6.48 4.43 -5.97
CA PRO A 14 -7.68 5.04 -5.36
C PRO A 14 -8.55 4.02 -4.61
N ASP A 15 -8.56 2.76 -5.03
CA ASP A 15 -9.28 1.65 -4.38
C ASP A 15 -8.85 1.41 -2.91
N LEU A 16 -7.69 1.95 -2.52
CA LEU A 16 -7.13 1.84 -1.17
C LEU A 16 -7.43 3.07 -0.30
N GLU A 17 -8.08 4.10 -0.84
CA GLU A 17 -8.32 5.35 -0.11
C GLU A 17 -9.06 5.11 1.21
N GLY A 18 -8.57 5.74 2.28
CA GLY A 18 -9.09 5.57 3.64
C GLY A 18 -8.72 4.24 4.32
N ARG A 19 -8.08 3.29 3.62
CA ARG A 19 -7.65 2.02 4.23
C ARG A 19 -6.30 2.14 4.90
N ALA A 20 -6.24 1.80 6.18
CA ALA A 20 -4.99 1.77 6.94
C ALA A 20 -4.12 0.58 6.50
N PRO A 21 -2.83 0.78 6.19
CA PRO A 21 -1.93 -0.32 5.93
C PRO A 21 -1.52 -1.04 7.21
N LYS A 22 -1.16 -2.32 7.08
CA LYS A 22 -0.34 -3.00 8.09
C LYS A 22 1.10 -2.54 7.92
N VAL A 23 1.69 -1.98 8.98
CA VAL A 23 3.07 -1.49 8.97
C VAL A 23 3.99 -2.51 9.63
N LYS A 24 5.10 -2.84 8.97
CA LYS A 24 6.15 -3.72 9.49
C LYS A 24 7.51 -3.04 9.33
N SER A 25 8.42 -3.22 10.28
CA SER A 25 9.83 -2.84 10.12
C SER A 25 10.54 -3.82 9.19
N GLN A 26 11.29 -3.32 8.21
CA GLN A 26 12.02 -4.15 7.24
C GLN A 26 13.54 -4.20 7.47
N GLY A 27 14.03 -3.71 8.61
CA GLY A 27 15.48 -3.56 8.85
C GLY A 27 16.05 -2.35 8.12
N GLU A 28 17.30 -1.98 8.43
CA GLU A 28 18.03 -0.87 7.76
C GLU A 28 17.29 0.48 7.71
N GLY A 29 16.46 0.79 8.71
CA GLY A 29 15.68 2.03 8.73
C GLY A 29 14.60 2.10 7.65
N GLN A 30 14.09 0.95 7.20
CA GLN A 30 12.99 0.84 6.25
C GLN A 30 11.73 0.29 6.90
N VAL A 31 10.58 0.66 6.33
CA VAL A 31 9.25 0.18 6.71
C VAL A 31 8.55 -0.40 5.48
N LEU A 32 7.86 -1.50 5.71
CA LEU A 32 6.96 -2.15 4.78
C LEU A 32 5.51 -1.83 5.16
N LEU A 33 4.78 -1.19 4.26
CA LEU A 33 3.35 -0.94 4.38
C LEU A 33 2.61 -1.91 3.45
N ILE A 34 1.66 -2.65 4.00
CA ILE A 34 0.85 -3.63 3.25
C ILE A 34 -0.59 -3.16 3.30
N PHE A 35 -1.12 -2.79 2.15
CA PHE A 35 -2.52 -2.42 1.96
C PHE A 35 -3.27 -3.60 1.33
N SER A 36 -4.49 -3.85 1.76
CA SER A 36 -5.38 -4.81 1.12
C SER A 36 -6.75 -4.19 0.86
N ALA A 37 -7.28 -4.43 -0.34
CA ALA A 37 -8.63 -4.09 -0.72
C ALA A 37 -9.30 -5.26 -1.43
N ARG A 38 -10.62 -5.33 -1.27
CA ARG A 38 -11.45 -6.20 -2.08
C ARG A 38 -12.00 -5.34 -3.21
N VAL A 39 -11.65 -5.67 -4.45
CA VAL A 39 -12.08 -4.96 -5.65
C VAL A 39 -12.94 -5.86 -6.51
N THR A 40 -13.99 -5.32 -7.12
CA THR A 40 -14.82 -6.06 -8.05
C THR A 40 -14.14 -6.06 -9.42
N SER A 41 -13.90 -7.25 -9.98
CA SER A 41 -13.38 -7.40 -11.34
C SER A 41 -14.43 -7.02 -12.37
N ALA A 42 -14.01 -6.83 -13.62
CA ALA A 42 -14.93 -6.64 -14.75
C ALA A 42 -15.94 -7.79 -14.92
N SER A 43 -15.61 -8.99 -14.42
CA SER A 43 -16.48 -10.16 -14.41
C SER A 43 -17.43 -10.24 -13.21
N GLY A 44 -17.47 -9.22 -12.34
CA GLY A 44 -18.37 -9.16 -11.19
C GLY A 44 -17.88 -9.95 -9.96
N HIS A 45 -16.73 -10.61 -10.03
CA HIS A 45 -16.15 -11.34 -8.91
C HIS A 45 -15.29 -10.43 -8.03
N ALA A 46 -15.36 -10.64 -6.72
CA ALA A 46 -14.57 -9.89 -5.77
C ALA A 46 -13.16 -10.49 -5.62
N ILE A 47 -12.13 -9.73 -5.99
CA ILE A 47 -10.72 -10.12 -5.95
C ILE A 47 -9.99 -9.36 -4.84
N GLU A 48 -9.05 -10.00 -4.16
CA GLU A 48 -8.20 -9.34 -3.17
C GLU A 48 -6.99 -8.69 -3.85
N LYS A 49 -6.98 -7.35 -3.86
CA LYS A 49 -5.84 -6.55 -4.31
C LYS A 49 -4.96 -6.22 -3.11
N THR A 50 -3.69 -6.60 -3.18
CA THR A 50 -2.69 -6.25 -2.17
C THR A 50 -1.63 -5.34 -2.76
N VAL A 51 -1.32 -4.22 -2.08
CA VAL A 51 -0.23 -3.32 -2.44
C VAL A 51 0.79 -3.30 -1.31
N ARG A 52 2.05 -3.55 -1.65
CA ARG A 52 3.19 -3.51 -0.73
C ARG A 52 4.07 -2.32 -1.06
N VAL A 53 4.43 -1.55 -0.05
CA VAL A 53 5.22 -0.33 -0.20
C VAL A 53 6.39 -0.39 0.75
N VAL A 54 7.60 -0.36 0.22
CA VAL A 54 8.82 -0.20 0.99
C VAL A 54 9.16 1.28 1.01
N ALA A 55 9.30 1.86 2.19
CA ALA A 55 9.68 3.25 2.38
C ALA A 55 10.79 3.39 3.42
N SER A 56 11.61 4.42 3.31
CA SER A 56 12.58 4.75 4.35
C SER A 56 11.90 5.40 5.57
N ASN A 57 12.60 5.44 6.69
CA ASN A 57 12.20 6.19 7.89
C ASN A 57 12.03 7.70 7.66
N ALA A 58 12.51 8.24 6.53
CA ALA A 58 12.26 9.62 6.13
C ALA A 58 10.93 9.80 5.37
N GLY A 59 10.19 8.71 5.11
CA GLY A 59 8.95 8.72 4.35
C GLY A 59 9.13 8.70 2.83
N LYS A 60 10.35 8.47 2.32
CA LYS A 60 10.63 8.30 0.89
C LYS A 60 10.24 6.89 0.47
N ILE A 61 9.41 6.77 -0.56
CA ILE A 61 9.04 5.48 -1.12
C ILE A 61 10.21 4.94 -1.96
N LEU A 62 10.66 3.74 -1.63
CA LEU A 62 11.77 3.05 -2.29
C LEU A 62 11.24 2.08 -3.35
N LYS A 63 10.14 1.38 -3.04
CA LYS A 63 9.53 0.40 -3.94
C LYS A 63 8.04 0.26 -3.70
N MET A 64 7.28 -0.01 -4.77
CA MET A 64 5.88 -0.43 -4.71
C MET A 64 5.71 -1.71 -5.52
N SER A 65 4.91 -2.65 -5.01
CA SER A 65 4.43 -3.80 -5.77
C SER A 65 2.94 -4.02 -5.52
N GLU A 66 2.23 -4.52 -6.52
CA GLU A 66 0.83 -4.93 -6.42
C GLU A 66 0.66 -6.39 -6.81
N SER A 67 -0.31 -7.05 -6.20
CA SER A 67 -0.79 -8.38 -6.59
C SER A 67 -2.33 -8.39 -6.56
N ARG A 68 -2.93 -9.18 -7.44
CA ARG A 68 -4.37 -9.36 -7.64
C ARG A 68 -4.69 -10.84 -7.69
#